data_AF-A0A838NT24-F1
#
_entry.id   AF-A0A838NT24-F1
#
_cell.length_a   1.000
_cell.length_b   1.000
_cell.length_c   1.000
_cell.angle_alpha   90.00
_cell.angle_beta   90.00
_cell.angle_gamma   90.00
#
_symmetry.space_group_name_H-M   'P 1'
#
loop_
_entity.id
_entity.type
_entity.pdbx_description
1 polymer ?
#
loop_
_entity_poly.entity_id
_entity_poly.type
_entity_poly.pdbx_seq_one_letter_code
_entity_poly.pdbx_strand_id
1 'polypeptide(L)'
;MTKTAFIVDGIRTPIGSFSGSLSPVRTDDLAAHAIRSLVDRHPDIPPDAIADVMMGCANQAGEDNRNVARMALLLAGLPVTVPGETVNRLCASGMNAVVSAARAIASADGDVFIAGGVEHMTRAPYALSKSAQPFARNAELFDTSIGWRFVNPKMREMYGIDSMGQTAENVAEQYGVSREDQDAFAYRSQQKAAAARTARRFEREISGVPIPAEKRGNQPTVFAEDEFIRPETTREILATLKPAFRADGKGTVTAGNSSGINDGAAALLVASEAAVARHALQPLARFVSAAVAGVEPRVMGMGPVPASRMALEKAGLSIHQMSVIELNEAFAAQSLACLRELGIADDDSRVNPNGGAIALGHPLGMSGARLILTAAHQLRETGGQYALCTMCIGVGQGMATIIERT
;
A
#
# COMPACT_ATOMS: atom_id res chain seq x y z
N MET A 1 0.43 -4.72 31.85
CA MET A 1 -0.21 -3.69 31.00
C MET A 1 0.32 -3.88 29.59
N THR A 2 -0.54 -3.92 28.58
CA THR A 2 -0.12 -3.97 27.16
C THR A 2 0.54 -2.64 26.81
N LYS A 3 1.75 -2.67 26.24
CA LYS A 3 2.44 -1.43 25.83
C LYS A 3 1.68 -0.77 24.67
N THR A 4 1.61 0.56 24.70
CA THR A 4 1.08 1.36 23.60
C THR A 4 2.13 1.51 22.50
N ALA A 5 1.74 1.29 21.25
CA ALA A 5 2.58 1.52 20.08
C ALA A 5 2.26 2.87 19.42
N PHE A 6 3.30 3.57 19.01
CA PHE A 6 3.23 4.87 18.34
C PHE A 6 3.92 4.81 16.98
N ILE A 7 3.30 5.42 15.99
CA ILE A 7 3.92 5.75 14.70
C ILE A 7 4.67 7.07 14.92
N VAL A 8 6.00 7.00 14.90
CA VAL A 8 6.87 8.13 15.26
C VAL A 8 7.19 9.02 14.07
N ASP A 9 7.58 8.39 12.96
CA ASP A 9 7.95 9.06 11.72
C ASP A 9 7.80 8.07 10.58
N GLY A 10 7.89 8.53 9.34
CA GLY A 10 8.01 7.64 8.21
C GLY A 10 8.44 8.36 6.95
N ILE A 11 9.01 7.58 6.05
CA ILE A 11 9.45 8.01 4.74
C ILE A 11 8.90 7.04 3.70
N ARG A 12 8.67 7.55 2.49
CA ARG A 12 8.43 6.75 1.30
C ARG A 12 9.26 7.27 0.15
N THR A 13 9.49 6.41 -0.83
CA THR A 13 9.94 6.86 -2.15
C THR A 13 8.78 7.57 -2.85
N PRO A 14 9.05 8.37 -3.90
CA PRO A 14 8.01 8.65 -4.87
C PRO A 14 7.54 7.33 -5.51
N ILE A 15 6.33 7.33 -6.01
CA ILE A 15 5.74 6.18 -6.69
C ILE A 15 6.02 6.30 -8.19
N GLY A 16 6.69 5.28 -8.72
CA GLY A 16 6.98 5.12 -10.14
C GLY A 16 5.82 4.49 -10.89
N SER A 17 5.65 4.86 -12.15
CA SER A 17 4.80 4.15 -13.11
C SER A 17 5.45 2.85 -13.56
N PHE A 18 4.67 1.88 -14.02
CA PHE A 18 5.21 0.67 -14.65
C PHE A 18 6.14 1.03 -15.81
N SER A 19 7.35 0.47 -15.80
CA SER A 19 8.44 0.79 -16.75
C SER A 19 8.87 2.27 -16.74
N GLY A 20 8.59 2.98 -15.64
CA GLY A 20 8.89 4.41 -15.47
C GLY A 20 10.24 4.68 -14.80
N SER A 21 10.32 5.78 -14.05
CA SER A 21 11.57 6.34 -13.54
C SER A 21 12.30 5.43 -12.55
N LEU A 22 11.58 4.58 -11.82
CA LEU A 22 12.17 3.64 -10.87
C LEU A 22 12.66 2.33 -11.50
N SER A 23 12.32 2.05 -12.76
CA SER A 23 12.69 0.79 -13.45
C SER A 23 14.18 0.39 -13.41
N PRO A 24 15.16 1.32 -13.36
CA PRO A 24 16.58 0.96 -13.24
C PRO A 24 17.01 0.57 -11.83
N VAL A 25 16.20 0.84 -10.80
CA VAL A 25 16.53 0.60 -9.38
C VAL A 25 16.07 -0.79 -8.98
N ARG A 26 16.89 -1.56 -8.27
CA ARG A 26 16.47 -2.89 -7.82
C ARG A 26 15.46 -2.82 -6.69
N THR A 27 14.68 -3.88 -6.52
CA THR A 27 13.63 -3.93 -5.49
C THR A 27 14.18 -3.88 -4.07
N ASP A 28 15.25 -4.64 -3.80
CA ASP A 28 15.96 -4.68 -2.52
C ASP A 28 16.67 -3.35 -2.21
N ASP A 29 17.26 -2.70 -3.23
CA ASP A 29 17.85 -1.36 -3.11
C ASP A 29 16.80 -0.28 -2.82
N LEU A 30 15.62 -0.36 -3.43
CA LEU A 30 14.51 0.58 -3.21
C LEU A 30 13.99 0.50 -1.77
N ALA A 31 13.85 -0.72 -1.23
CA ALA A 31 13.53 -0.94 0.16
C ALA A 31 14.64 -0.42 1.10
N ALA A 32 15.91 -0.68 0.76
CA ALA A 32 17.05 -0.21 1.53
C ALA A 32 17.12 1.32 1.57
N HIS A 33 16.78 2.00 0.47
CA HIS A 33 16.68 3.46 0.43
C HIS A 33 15.65 3.99 1.42
N ALA A 34 14.44 3.42 1.46
CA ALA A 34 13.42 3.86 2.41
C ALA A 34 13.87 3.65 3.87
N ILE A 35 14.49 2.50 4.19
CA ILE A 35 15.01 2.22 5.54
C ILE A 35 16.13 3.20 5.91
N ARG A 36 17.14 3.37 5.05
CA ARG A 36 18.27 4.26 5.30
C ARG A 36 17.82 5.71 5.46
N SER A 37 16.98 6.21 4.55
CA SER A 37 16.44 7.57 4.65
C SER A 37 15.62 7.82 5.91
N LEU A 38 14.96 6.79 6.47
CA LEU A 38 14.31 6.88 7.77
C LEU A 38 15.34 6.92 8.90
N VAL A 39 16.29 5.98 8.93
CA VAL A 39 17.32 5.90 9.98
C VAL A 39 18.18 7.16 10.04
N ASP A 40 18.55 7.72 8.88
CA ASP A 40 19.36 8.94 8.79
C ASP A 40 18.64 10.17 9.40
N ARG A 41 17.30 10.15 9.52
CA ARG A 41 16.51 11.19 10.21
C ARG A 41 16.50 11.04 11.73
N HIS A 42 16.93 9.90 12.25
CA HIS A 42 16.90 9.56 13.69
C HIS A 42 18.29 9.11 14.19
N PRO A 43 19.33 9.96 14.09
CA PRO A 43 20.68 9.60 14.51
C PRO A 43 20.80 9.31 16.01
N ASP A 44 19.84 9.77 16.81
CA ASP A 44 19.79 9.57 18.27
C ASP A 44 19.24 8.20 18.68
N ILE A 45 18.77 7.39 17.73
CA ILE A 45 18.36 6.01 17.97
C ILE A 45 19.55 5.10 17.59
N PRO A 46 20.15 4.39 18.56
CA PRO A 46 21.17 3.40 18.26
C PRO A 46 20.61 2.35 17.28
N PRO A 47 21.27 2.08 16.15
CA PRO A 47 20.75 1.13 15.17
C PRO A 47 20.53 -0.28 15.72
N ASP A 48 21.27 -0.68 16.75
CA ASP A 48 21.14 -1.95 17.46
C ASP A 48 19.95 -1.99 18.45
N ALA A 49 19.30 -0.85 18.71
CA ALA A 49 18.05 -0.79 19.48
C ALA A 49 16.83 -1.22 18.65
N ILE A 50 16.96 -1.30 17.32
CA ILE A 50 15.89 -1.77 16.43
C ILE A 50 15.71 -3.27 16.67
N ALA A 51 14.55 -3.63 17.23
CA ALA A 51 14.23 -4.99 17.62
C ALA A 51 13.94 -5.89 16.41
N ASP A 52 13.30 -5.34 15.37
CA ASP A 52 13.03 -6.03 14.11
C ASP A 52 12.72 -5.05 12.98
N VAL A 53 12.95 -5.48 11.74
CA VAL A 53 12.56 -4.78 10.52
C VAL A 53 11.51 -5.61 9.78
N MET A 54 10.27 -5.15 9.77
CA MET A 54 9.13 -5.84 9.17
C MET A 54 8.74 -5.17 7.85
N MET A 55 8.89 -5.84 6.70
CA MET A 55 8.53 -5.29 5.39
C MET A 55 7.46 -6.11 4.69
N GLY A 56 6.41 -5.44 4.19
CA GLY A 56 5.43 -6.04 3.30
C GLY A 56 5.92 -6.16 1.87
N CYS A 57 5.73 -7.33 1.24
CA CYS A 57 6.05 -7.55 -0.18
C CYS A 57 5.16 -8.67 -0.75
N ALA A 58 4.44 -8.40 -1.84
CA ALA A 58 3.48 -9.35 -2.40
C ALA A 58 4.12 -10.39 -3.33
N ASN A 59 5.20 -10.06 -4.03
CA ASN A 59 5.79 -10.94 -5.05
C ASN A 59 6.83 -11.92 -4.48
N GLN A 60 8.01 -11.43 -4.08
CA GLN A 60 9.13 -12.21 -3.50
C GLN A 60 9.77 -13.25 -4.42
N ALA A 61 9.50 -13.21 -5.72
CA ALA A 61 10.11 -14.12 -6.69
C ALA A 61 11.37 -13.53 -7.38
N GLY A 62 11.53 -12.21 -7.35
CA GLY A 62 12.55 -11.47 -8.07
C GLY A 62 13.72 -11.07 -7.19
N GLU A 63 14.13 -9.81 -7.30
CA GLU A 63 15.19 -9.22 -6.49
C GLU A 63 14.78 -9.08 -5.02
N ASP A 64 13.48 -9.19 -4.74
CA ASP A 64 12.82 -9.24 -3.44
C ASP A 64 12.73 -10.65 -2.82
N ASN A 65 13.42 -11.64 -3.38
CA ASN A 65 13.40 -13.01 -2.88
C ASN A 65 14.07 -13.18 -1.51
N ARG A 66 13.74 -14.29 -0.84
CA ARG A 66 14.43 -14.78 0.38
C ARG A 66 14.51 -13.74 1.49
N ASN A 67 13.35 -13.13 1.83
CA ASN A 67 13.19 -12.16 2.90
C ASN A 67 13.83 -10.79 2.58
N VAL A 68 13.15 -9.99 1.76
CA VAL A 68 13.58 -8.65 1.35
C VAL A 68 13.78 -7.70 2.54
N ALA A 69 13.05 -7.84 3.65
CA ALA A 69 13.28 -7.04 4.85
C ALA A 69 14.72 -7.20 5.38
N ARG A 70 15.18 -8.46 5.49
CA ARG A 70 16.54 -8.78 5.91
C ARG A 70 17.59 -8.36 4.87
N MET A 71 17.30 -8.49 3.59
CA MET A 71 18.22 -7.99 2.54
C MET A 71 18.35 -6.47 2.61
N ALA A 72 17.22 -5.76 2.66
CA ALA A 72 17.14 -4.31 2.64
C ALA A 72 17.76 -3.66 3.87
N LEU A 73 17.55 -4.20 5.08
CA LEU A 73 18.19 -3.64 6.28
C LEU A 73 19.73 -3.75 6.22
N LEU A 74 20.26 -4.85 5.66
CA LEU A 74 21.70 -5.04 5.50
C LEU A 74 22.26 -4.06 4.46
N LEU A 75 21.56 -3.90 3.32
CA LEU A 75 21.90 -2.94 2.27
C LEU A 75 21.74 -1.48 2.74
N ALA A 76 20.87 -1.23 3.73
CA ALA A 76 20.72 0.06 4.39
C ALA A 76 21.84 0.36 5.40
N GLY A 77 22.67 -0.62 5.75
CA GLY A 77 23.79 -0.47 6.67
C GLY A 77 23.46 -0.73 8.14
N LEU A 78 22.28 -1.32 8.44
CA LEU A 78 21.94 -1.68 9.82
C LEU A 78 22.84 -2.82 10.32
N PRO A 79 23.09 -2.92 11.65
CA PRO A 79 23.88 -4.00 12.22
C PRO A 79 23.35 -5.39 11.85
N VAL A 80 24.26 -6.33 11.63
CA VAL A 80 23.91 -7.72 11.30
C VAL A 80 23.08 -8.41 12.40
N THR A 81 23.10 -7.89 13.62
CA THR A 81 22.32 -8.36 14.76
C THR A 81 20.83 -8.00 14.68
N VAL A 82 20.45 -6.98 13.92
CA VAL A 82 19.05 -6.55 13.76
C VAL A 82 18.30 -7.55 12.87
N PRO A 83 17.29 -8.29 13.36
CA PRO A 83 16.54 -9.22 12.53
C PRO A 83 15.66 -8.50 11.51
N GLY A 84 15.11 -9.26 10.58
CA GLY A 84 14.12 -8.74 9.64
C GLY A 84 13.21 -9.85 9.16
N GLU A 85 11.94 -9.54 8.94
CA GLU A 85 10.95 -10.46 8.36
C GLU A 85 10.11 -9.81 7.26
N THR A 86 9.80 -10.61 6.24
CA THR A 86 8.95 -10.17 5.13
C THR A 86 7.58 -10.81 5.26
N VAL A 87 6.54 -9.98 5.29
CA VAL A 87 5.15 -10.41 5.43
C VAL A 87 4.43 -10.32 4.08
N ASN A 88 3.54 -11.28 3.80
CA ASN A 88 2.72 -11.27 2.60
C ASN A 88 1.23 -11.40 2.95
N ARG A 89 0.50 -10.32 2.70
CA ARG A 89 -0.97 -10.28 2.62
C ARG A 89 -1.38 -9.53 1.36
N LEU A 90 -0.74 -9.85 0.23
CA LEU A 90 -0.91 -9.19 -1.07
C LEU A 90 -0.90 -7.66 -0.93
N CYS A 91 -1.95 -6.98 -1.38
CA CYS A 91 -2.09 -5.52 -1.34
C CYS A 91 -1.88 -4.94 0.07
N ALA A 92 -2.27 -5.67 1.13
CA ALA A 92 -2.19 -5.18 2.51
C ALA A 92 -0.89 -5.52 3.23
N SER A 93 0.13 -6.04 2.53
CA SER A 93 1.37 -6.49 3.17
C SER A 93 2.04 -5.40 4.01
N GLY A 94 2.15 -4.18 3.48
CA GLY A 94 2.75 -3.05 4.22
C GLY A 94 1.94 -2.61 5.43
N MET A 95 0.61 -2.65 5.35
CA MET A 95 -0.24 -2.38 6.52
C MET A 95 -0.10 -3.49 7.56
N ASN A 96 -0.02 -4.75 7.11
CA ASN A 96 0.17 -5.89 7.98
C ASN A 96 1.53 -5.82 8.70
N ALA A 97 2.59 -5.33 8.06
CA ALA A 97 3.89 -5.12 8.70
C ALA A 97 3.82 -4.10 9.85
N VAL A 98 3.18 -2.95 9.63
CA VAL A 98 3.01 -1.92 10.68
C VAL A 98 2.17 -2.46 11.84
N VAL A 99 1.11 -3.20 11.55
CA VAL A 99 0.28 -3.84 12.58
C VAL A 99 1.05 -4.94 13.33
N SER A 100 1.90 -5.71 12.66
CA SER A 100 2.77 -6.70 13.31
C SER A 100 3.74 -6.02 14.29
N ALA A 101 4.37 -4.91 13.91
CA ALA A 101 5.25 -4.16 14.80
C ALA A 101 4.49 -3.61 16.02
N ALA A 102 3.29 -3.06 15.82
CA ALA A 102 2.45 -2.60 16.93
C ALA A 102 2.06 -3.74 17.89
N ARG A 103 1.78 -4.94 17.35
CA ARG A 103 1.50 -6.14 18.16
C ARG A 103 2.73 -6.64 18.90
N ALA A 104 3.90 -6.66 18.27
CA ALA A 104 5.15 -7.05 18.90
C ALA A 104 5.49 -6.11 20.08
N ILE A 105 5.30 -4.80 19.91
CA ILE A 105 5.41 -3.83 21.02
C ILE A 105 4.42 -4.17 22.14
N ALA A 106 3.15 -4.41 21.82
CA ALA A 106 2.12 -4.73 22.80
C ALA A 106 2.43 -6.03 23.59
N SER A 107 3.07 -7.00 22.94
CA SER A 107 3.59 -8.26 23.52
C SER A 107 4.92 -8.08 24.27
N ALA A 108 5.51 -6.89 24.25
CA ALA A 108 6.81 -6.56 24.84
C ALA A 108 8.01 -7.29 24.19
N ASP A 109 7.90 -7.66 22.91
CA ASP A 109 8.98 -8.30 22.13
C ASP A 109 10.06 -7.30 21.67
N GLY A 110 9.82 -6.00 21.86
CA GLY A 110 10.77 -4.93 21.55
C GLY A 110 10.17 -3.56 21.85
N ASP A 111 10.99 -2.51 21.72
CA ASP A 111 10.57 -1.11 21.94
C ASP A 111 10.69 -0.22 20.70
N VAL A 112 11.53 -0.59 19.73
CA VAL A 112 11.74 0.16 18.48
C VAL A 112 11.71 -0.80 17.31
N PHE A 113 10.89 -0.51 16.31
CA PHE A 113 10.71 -1.33 15.12
C PHE A 113 10.74 -0.43 13.88
N ILE A 114 11.26 -0.95 12.77
CA ILE A 114 11.00 -0.38 11.45
C ILE A 114 9.96 -1.26 10.78
N ALA A 115 8.87 -0.65 10.32
CA ALA A 115 7.81 -1.36 9.63
C ALA A 115 7.40 -0.66 8.35
N GLY A 116 7.15 -1.39 7.27
CA GLY A 116 6.88 -0.77 6.00
C GLY A 116 6.55 -1.76 4.91
N GLY A 117 6.90 -1.42 3.67
CA GLY A 117 6.76 -2.35 2.56
C GLY A 117 7.37 -1.83 1.28
N VAL A 118 7.57 -2.74 0.34
CA VAL A 118 8.14 -2.49 -0.98
C VAL A 118 7.40 -3.31 -2.01
N GLU A 119 7.22 -2.73 -3.20
CA GLU A 119 6.89 -3.50 -4.38
C GLU A 119 7.59 -2.88 -5.59
N HIS A 120 8.07 -3.73 -6.48
CA HIS A 120 8.60 -3.31 -7.77
C HIS A 120 7.98 -4.18 -8.86
N MET A 121 6.80 -3.77 -9.31
CA MET A 121 6.02 -4.52 -10.29
C MET A 121 6.67 -4.51 -11.67
N THR A 122 7.43 -3.46 -12.03
CA THR A 122 8.22 -3.42 -13.28
C THR A 122 9.31 -4.50 -13.34
N ARG A 123 9.91 -4.84 -12.20
CA ARG A 123 11.02 -5.81 -12.10
C ARG A 123 10.58 -7.19 -11.61
N ALA A 124 9.26 -7.40 -11.54
CA ALA A 124 8.69 -8.71 -11.27
C ALA A 124 9.16 -9.71 -12.35
N PRO A 125 9.78 -10.84 -11.97
CA PRO A 125 10.36 -11.76 -12.94
C PRO A 125 9.28 -12.61 -13.62
N TYR A 126 9.70 -13.39 -14.61
CA TYR A 126 8.93 -14.57 -15.01
C TYR A 126 9.22 -15.74 -14.07
N ALA A 127 8.21 -16.58 -13.82
CA ALA A 127 8.34 -17.84 -13.11
C ALA A 127 8.08 -19.02 -14.06
N LEU A 128 8.99 -20.00 -14.08
CA LEU A 128 8.88 -21.20 -14.91
C LEU A 128 8.52 -22.41 -14.06
N SER A 129 7.47 -23.15 -14.43
CA SER A 129 7.13 -24.41 -13.78
C SER A 129 8.24 -25.45 -13.95
N LYS A 130 8.54 -26.22 -12.90
CA LYS A 130 9.36 -27.43 -13.05
C LYS A 130 8.61 -28.49 -13.87
N SER A 131 9.35 -29.24 -14.69
CA SER A 131 8.83 -30.45 -15.32
C SER A 131 8.60 -31.53 -14.26
N ALA A 132 7.44 -32.20 -14.31
CA ALA A 132 7.11 -33.30 -13.40
C ALA A 132 7.74 -34.64 -13.80
N GLN A 133 8.19 -34.77 -15.06
CA GLN A 133 8.80 -35.98 -15.62
C GLN A 133 9.98 -35.61 -16.53
N PRO A 134 11.00 -36.50 -16.67
CA PRO A 134 12.05 -36.33 -17.67
C PRO A 134 11.47 -36.12 -19.07
N PHE A 135 12.07 -35.20 -19.84
CA PHE A 135 11.68 -34.87 -21.22
C PHE A 135 10.23 -34.35 -21.42
N ALA A 136 9.56 -33.94 -20.35
CA ALA A 136 8.22 -33.35 -20.45
C ALA A 136 8.25 -32.02 -21.23
N ARG A 137 7.21 -31.79 -22.06
CA ARG A 137 7.11 -30.65 -22.98
C ARG A 137 6.02 -29.64 -22.57
N ASN A 138 5.68 -29.60 -21.28
CA ASN A 138 4.56 -28.83 -20.73
C ASN A 138 4.99 -27.79 -19.70
N ALA A 139 6.22 -27.28 -19.78
CA ALA A 139 6.66 -26.20 -18.90
C ALA A 139 5.89 -24.91 -19.23
N GLU A 140 5.35 -24.25 -18.20
CA GLU A 140 4.59 -23.02 -18.30
C GLU A 140 5.40 -21.84 -17.73
N LEU A 141 5.41 -20.73 -18.45
CA LEU A 141 6.05 -19.47 -18.05
C LEU A 141 4.97 -18.47 -17.63
N PHE A 142 5.11 -17.89 -16.44
CA PHE A 142 4.15 -16.96 -15.85
C PHE A 142 4.79 -15.60 -15.61
N ASP A 143 4.15 -14.53 -16.04
CA ASP A 143 4.47 -13.17 -15.58
C ASP A 143 4.05 -13.03 -14.12
N THR A 144 4.95 -12.52 -13.27
CA THR A 144 4.67 -12.33 -11.84
C THR A 144 4.27 -10.91 -11.47
N SER A 145 4.22 -9.98 -12.43
CA SER A 145 3.90 -8.56 -12.23
C SER A 145 2.60 -8.36 -11.46
N ILE A 146 1.54 -9.08 -11.82
CA ILE A 146 0.28 -9.11 -11.07
C ILE A 146 -0.59 -10.31 -11.50
N GLY A 147 -1.48 -10.76 -10.61
CA GLY A 147 -2.58 -11.65 -10.98
C GLY A 147 -2.31 -13.15 -10.75
N TRP A 148 -3.23 -13.96 -11.29
CA TRP A 148 -3.22 -15.40 -11.11
C TRP A 148 -2.10 -16.08 -11.90
N ARG A 149 -1.38 -16.98 -11.24
CA ARG A 149 -0.32 -17.82 -11.81
C ARG A 149 -0.29 -19.16 -11.09
N PHE A 150 0.22 -20.21 -11.74
CA PHE A 150 0.19 -21.58 -11.19
C PHE A 150 -1.19 -21.97 -10.64
N VAL A 151 -2.25 -21.70 -11.41
CA VAL A 151 -3.63 -21.82 -10.94
C VAL A 151 -3.95 -23.26 -10.53
N ASN A 152 -4.43 -23.43 -9.29
CA ASN A 152 -4.98 -24.69 -8.82
C ASN A 152 -6.37 -24.94 -9.45
N PRO A 153 -6.60 -26.08 -10.14
CA PRO A 153 -7.90 -26.40 -10.73
C PRO A 153 -9.06 -26.37 -9.71
N LYS A 154 -8.83 -26.82 -8.47
CA LYS A 154 -9.84 -26.78 -7.40
C LYS A 154 -10.21 -25.35 -7.00
N MET A 155 -9.25 -24.42 -7.02
CA MET A 155 -9.54 -23.00 -6.75
C MET A 155 -10.48 -22.43 -7.82
N ARG A 156 -10.18 -22.71 -9.09
CA ARG A 156 -11.02 -22.29 -10.22
C ARG A 156 -12.43 -22.86 -10.12
N GLU A 157 -12.57 -24.14 -9.77
CA GLU A 157 -13.87 -24.80 -9.65
C GLU A 157 -14.70 -24.26 -8.48
N MET A 158 -14.10 -24.09 -7.30
CA MET A 158 -14.83 -23.70 -6.09
C MET A 158 -15.15 -22.20 -6.02
N TYR A 159 -14.21 -21.35 -6.45
CA TYR A 159 -14.28 -19.89 -6.20
C TYR A 159 -14.06 -19.03 -7.45
N GLY A 160 -13.71 -19.65 -8.58
CA GLY A 160 -13.26 -18.92 -9.77
C GLY A 160 -11.83 -18.39 -9.66
N ILE A 161 -11.40 -17.69 -10.72
CA ILE A 161 -10.08 -17.04 -10.83
C ILE A 161 -10.21 -15.67 -11.50
N ASP A 162 -11.25 -14.94 -11.13
CA ASP A 162 -11.49 -13.60 -11.65
C ASP A 162 -10.24 -12.75 -11.44
N SER A 163 -9.81 -12.07 -12.50
CA SER A 163 -8.80 -11.02 -12.41
C SER A 163 -9.31 -9.89 -11.50
N MET A 164 -8.39 -9.08 -10.97
CA MET A 164 -8.78 -7.99 -10.07
C MET A 164 -9.79 -7.03 -10.71
N GLY A 165 -9.62 -6.69 -12.00
CA GLY A 165 -10.59 -5.88 -12.73
C GLY A 165 -11.95 -6.56 -12.92
N GLN A 166 -11.99 -7.88 -13.15
CA GLN A 166 -13.27 -8.62 -13.18
C GLN A 166 -13.98 -8.59 -11.82
N THR A 167 -13.23 -8.70 -10.71
CA THR A 167 -13.85 -8.55 -9.38
C THR A 167 -14.41 -7.15 -9.15
N ALA A 168 -13.78 -6.11 -9.69
CA ALA A 168 -14.29 -4.74 -9.61
C ALA A 168 -15.57 -4.55 -10.43
N GLU A 169 -15.66 -5.19 -11.61
CA GLU A 169 -16.91 -5.24 -12.38
C GLU A 169 -18.03 -5.99 -11.65
N ASN A 170 -17.70 -7.11 -11.00
CA ASN A 170 -18.66 -7.84 -10.17
C ASN A 170 -19.19 -6.97 -9.03
N VAL A 171 -18.33 -6.19 -8.39
CA VAL A 171 -18.73 -5.23 -7.35
C VAL A 171 -19.58 -4.10 -7.94
N ALA A 172 -19.19 -3.52 -9.07
CA ALA A 172 -19.97 -2.47 -9.74
C ALA A 172 -21.39 -2.93 -10.06
N GLU A 173 -21.53 -4.15 -10.61
CA GLU A 173 -22.82 -4.75 -10.93
C GLU A 173 -23.64 -5.05 -9.68
N GLN A 174 -23.04 -5.71 -8.68
CA GLN A 174 -23.76 -6.16 -7.48
C GLN A 174 -24.20 -5.01 -6.57
N TYR A 175 -23.44 -3.91 -6.52
CA TYR A 175 -23.69 -2.76 -5.65
C TYR A 175 -24.20 -1.52 -6.40
N GLY A 176 -24.53 -1.66 -7.69
CA GLY A 176 -25.10 -0.57 -8.50
C GLY A 176 -24.19 0.66 -8.62
N VAL A 177 -22.89 0.46 -8.81
CA VAL A 177 -21.94 1.57 -8.97
C VAL A 177 -21.82 1.92 -10.44
N SER A 178 -22.44 3.04 -10.82
CA SER A 178 -22.48 3.52 -12.20
C SER A 178 -21.10 3.86 -12.75
N ARG A 179 -20.95 3.86 -14.08
CA ARG A 179 -19.73 4.30 -14.75
C ARG A 179 -19.44 5.77 -14.46
N GLU A 180 -20.48 6.60 -14.45
CA GLU A 180 -20.41 8.03 -14.21
C GLU A 180 -19.88 8.34 -12.81
N ASP A 181 -20.32 7.59 -11.79
CA ASP A 181 -19.83 7.73 -10.42
C ASP A 181 -18.36 7.30 -10.31
N GLN A 182 -17.99 6.20 -10.97
CA GLN A 182 -16.61 5.71 -11.00
C GLN A 182 -15.65 6.75 -11.59
N ASP A 183 -16.03 7.34 -12.73
CA ASP A 183 -15.22 8.37 -13.38
C ASP A 183 -15.21 9.67 -12.56
N ALA A 184 -16.31 10.04 -11.90
CA ALA A 184 -16.35 11.19 -11.01
C ALA A 184 -15.43 11.01 -9.79
N PHE A 185 -15.41 9.81 -9.21
CA PHE A 185 -14.50 9.47 -8.11
C PHE A 185 -13.03 9.53 -8.56
N ALA A 186 -12.72 8.93 -9.71
CA ALA A 186 -11.38 8.96 -10.28
C ALA A 186 -10.88 10.38 -10.58
N TYR A 187 -11.75 11.23 -11.15
CA TYR A 187 -11.47 12.64 -11.36
C TYR A 187 -11.13 13.36 -10.04
N ARG A 188 -11.95 13.17 -8.99
CA ARG A 188 -11.67 13.76 -7.67
C ARG A 188 -10.32 13.30 -7.11
N SER A 189 -9.96 12.03 -7.26
CA SER A 189 -8.66 11.51 -6.83
C SER A 189 -7.50 12.23 -7.52
N GLN A 190 -7.58 12.41 -8.85
CA GLN A 190 -6.57 13.14 -9.63
C GLN A 190 -6.46 14.61 -9.22
N GLN A 191 -7.60 15.29 -9.05
CA GLN A 191 -7.61 16.71 -8.64
C GLN A 191 -7.04 16.91 -7.24
N LYS A 192 -7.41 16.05 -6.27
CA LYS A 192 -6.88 16.11 -4.90
C LYS A 192 -5.37 15.83 -4.87
N ALA A 193 -4.89 14.83 -5.62
CA ALA A 193 -3.46 14.52 -5.70
C ALA A 193 -2.66 15.65 -6.38
N ALA A 194 -3.18 16.23 -7.47
CA ALA A 194 -2.56 17.36 -8.13
C ALA A 194 -2.46 18.57 -7.19
N ALA A 195 -3.54 18.89 -6.46
CA ALA A 195 -3.55 19.96 -5.46
C ALA A 195 -2.54 19.70 -4.33
N ALA A 196 -2.47 18.48 -3.80
CA ALA A 196 -1.51 18.10 -2.77
C ALA A 196 -0.05 18.20 -3.25
N ARG A 197 0.22 17.82 -4.52
CA ARG A 197 1.53 18.01 -5.15
C ARG A 197 1.89 19.49 -5.28
N THR A 198 0.98 20.32 -5.81
CA THR A 198 1.17 21.77 -5.92
C THR A 198 1.38 22.43 -4.55
N ALA A 199 0.70 21.94 -3.51
CA ALA A 199 0.87 22.39 -2.13
C ALA A 199 2.14 21.85 -1.45
N ARG A 200 2.98 21.08 -2.17
CA ARG A 200 4.22 20.45 -1.66
C ARG A 200 3.98 19.54 -0.45
N ARG A 201 2.76 19.00 -0.31
CA ARG A 201 2.38 18.17 0.83
C ARG A 201 3.14 16.84 0.84
N PHE A 202 3.36 16.24 -0.32
CA PHE A 202 4.06 14.96 -0.41
C PHE A 202 5.55 15.04 -0.04
N GLU A 203 6.17 16.23 -0.06
CA GLU A 203 7.57 16.41 0.36
C GLU A 203 7.82 16.08 1.84
N ARG A 204 6.74 16.05 2.65
CA ARG A 204 6.83 15.67 4.07
C ARG A 204 7.06 14.18 4.28
N GLU A 205 6.68 13.37 3.29
CA GLU A 205 6.74 11.91 3.32
C GLU A 205 7.70 11.35 2.26
N ILE A 206 8.03 12.08 1.19
CA ILE A 206 8.91 11.61 0.12
C ILE A 206 10.39 11.83 0.44
N SER A 207 11.19 10.78 0.27
CA SER A 207 12.64 10.85 0.10
C SER A 207 12.99 10.52 -1.36
N GLY A 208 13.65 11.47 -2.04
CA GLY A 208 14.05 11.31 -3.44
C GLY A 208 15.03 10.14 -3.64
N VAL A 209 14.84 9.40 -4.72
CA VAL A 209 15.61 8.20 -5.06
C VAL A 209 16.67 8.56 -6.10
N PRO A 210 17.96 8.30 -5.84
CA PRO A 210 19.00 8.44 -6.86
C PRO A 210 18.79 7.41 -7.97
N ILE A 211 18.64 7.88 -9.21
CA ILE A 211 18.54 7.03 -10.40
C ILE A 211 19.94 6.91 -11.02
N PRO A 212 20.46 5.68 -11.20
CA PRO A 212 21.74 5.47 -11.86
C PRO A 212 21.77 6.13 -13.23
N ALA A 213 22.89 6.78 -13.58
CA ALA A 213 23.03 7.37 -14.90
C ALA A 213 23.11 6.29 -15.99
N GLU A 214 22.36 6.46 -17.08
CA GLU A 214 22.33 5.51 -18.20
C GLU A 214 23.71 5.33 -18.87
N LYS A 215 24.53 6.38 -18.87
CA LYS A 215 25.88 6.38 -19.47
C LYS A 215 26.94 6.56 -18.40
N ARG A 216 27.98 5.73 -18.48
CA ARG A 216 29.16 5.82 -17.61
C ARG A 216 29.80 7.20 -17.75
N GLY A 217 29.85 7.98 -16.66
CA GLY A 217 30.41 9.32 -16.61
C GLY A 217 29.38 10.45 -16.42
N ASN A 218 28.09 10.17 -16.58
CA ASN A 218 27.02 11.13 -16.25
C ASN A 218 26.70 11.09 -14.74
N GLN A 219 26.22 12.22 -14.21
CA GLN A 219 25.75 12.28 -12.83
C GLN A 219 24.39 11.57 -12.68
N PRO A 220 24.16 10.87 -11.56
CA PRO A 220 22.84 10.31 -11.26
C PRO A 220 21.82 11.45 -11.11
N THR A 221 20.60 11.21 -11.58
CA THR A 221 19.47 12.13 -11.35
C THR A 221 18.74 11.74 -10.06
N VAL A 222 17.97 12.65 -9.48
CA VAL A 222 17.14 12.34 -8.29
C VAL A 222 15.69 12.35 -8.73
N PHE A 223 15.02 11.21 -8.58
CA PHE A 223 13.58 11.08 -8.77
C PHE A 223 12.87 11.43 -7.45
N ALA A 224 12.11 12.51 -7.42
CA ALA A 224 11.59 13.11 -6.18
C ALA A 224 10.08 13.41 -6.19
N GLU A 225 9.35 13.08 -7.26
CA GLU A 225 7.92 13.35 -7.38
C GLU A 225 7.16 12.11 -7.86
N ASP A 226 5.94 11.91 -7.36
CA ASP A 226 5.05 10.86 -7.84
C ASP A 226 4.70 11.10 -9.32
N GLU A 227 5.04 10.15 -10.20
CA GLU A 227 4.91 10.33 -11.65
C GLU A 227 3.60 9.79 -12.24
N PHE A 228 2.76 9.13 -11.42
CA PHE A 228 1.49 8.55 -11.89
C PHE A 228 0.32 9.57 -11.91
N ILE A 229 0.50 10.73 -11.29
CA ILE A 229 -0.51 11.80 -11.21
C ILE A 229 -0.70 12.43 -12.60
N ARG A 230 -1.95 12.54 -13.03
CA ARG A 230 -2.39 13.09 -14.34
C ARG A 230 -3.28 14.31 -14.12
N PRO A 231 -2.73 15.52 -13.84
CA PRO A 231 -3.52 16.73 -13.54
C PRO A 231 -4.48 17.15 -14.65
N GLU A 232 -4.14 16.80 -15.89
CA GLU A 232 -4.92 17.07 -17.10
C GLU A 232 -6.17 16.19 -17.24
N THR A 233 -6.39 15.24 -16.32
CA THR A 233 -7.57 14.36 -16.32
C THR A 233 -8.84 15.22 -16.25
N THR A 234 -9.74 15.03 -17.22
CA THR A 234 -11.11 15.59 -17.20
C THR A 234 -12.16 14.48 -17.23
N ARG A 235 -13.40 14.80 -16.85
CA ARG A 235 -14.52 13.84 -16.90
C ARG A 235 -14.82 13.40 -18.33
N GLU A 236 -14.64 14.29 -19.30
CA GLU A 236 -14.82 14.02 -20.72
C GLU A 236 -13.77 13.01 -21.21
N ILE A 237 -12.50 13.19 -20.84
CA ILE A 237 -11.43 12.22 -21.15
C ILE A 237 -11.78 10.87 -20.55
N LEU A 238 -12.14 10.82 -19.26
CA LEU A 238 -12.49 9.57 -18.59
C LEU A 238 -13.66 8.85 -19.27
N ALA A 239 -14.71 9.57 -19.67
CA ALA A 239 -15.87 8.99 -20.35
C ALA A 239 -15.54 8.34 -21.70
N THR A 240 -14.49 8.80 -22.40
CA THR A 240 -14.04 8.21 -23.68
C THR A 240 -13.31 6.88 -23.53
N LEU A 241 -12.85 6.54 -22.32
CA LEU A 241 -12.06 5.33 -22.08
C LEU A 241 -12.93 4.08 -22.20
N LYS A 242 -12.39 3.08 -22.92
CA LYS A 242 -13.03 1.79 -23.11
C LYS A 242 -12.89 0.93 -21.84
N PRO A 243 -13.90 0.14 -21.48
CA PRO A 243 -13.79 -0.86 -20.43
C PRO A 243 -12.65 -1.85 -20.72
N ALA A 244 -11.94 -2.26 -19.67
CA ALA A 244 -10.69 -3.03 -19.81
C ALA A 244 -10.83 -4.51 -19.42
N PHE A 245 -11.88 -4.90 -18.70
CA PHE A 245 -11.88 -6.17 -17.94
C PHE A 245 -13.04 -7.12 -18.24
N ARG A 246 -13.97 -6.76 -19.14
CA ARG A 246 -14.97 -7.68 -19.69
C ARG A 246 -14.73 -7.90 -21.18
N ALA A 247 -14.69 -9.16 -21.60
CA ALA A 247 -14.39 -9.54 -22.99
C ALA A 247 -15.46 -9.07 -23.99
N ASP A 248 -16.70 -8.89 -23.54
CA ASP A 248 -17.81 -8.37 -24.35
C ASP A 248 -17.81 -6.84 -24.47
N GLY A 249 -16.87 -6.16 -23.80
CA GLY A 249 -16.76 -4.70 -23.76
C GLY A 249 -17.86 -4.00 -22.94
N LYS A 250 -18.76 -4.74 -22.29
CA LYS A 250 -19.89 -4.18 -21.51
C LYS A 250 -19.53 -3.96 -20.04
N GLY A 251 -18.30 -3.54 -19.79
CA GLY A 251 -17.80 -3.21 -18.46
C GLY A 251 -18.00 -1.74 -18.11
N THR A 252 -17.71 -1.41 -16.85
CA THR A 252 -17.66 -0.05 -16.32
C THR A 252 -16.25 0.35 -15.88
N VAL A 253 -15.39 -0.64 -15.64
CA VAL A 253 -14.04 -0.43 -15.13
C VAL A 253 -13.08 -0.19 -16.30
N THR A 254 -12.36 0.93 -16.24
CA THR A 254 -11.42 1.40 -17.25
C THR A 254 -10.05 1.67 -16.63
N ALA A 255 -9.03 1.85 -17.46
CA ALA A 255 -7.71 2.28 -16.98
C ALA A 255 -7.72 3.66 -16.28
N GLY A 256 -8.73 4.50 -16.53
CA GLY A 256 -8.85 5.82 -15.91
C GLY A 256 -9.50 5.82 -14.53
N ASN A 257 -10.29 4.79 -14.21
CA ASN A 257 -10.97 4.64 -12.93
C ASN A 257 -10.47 3.45 -12.09
N SER A 258 -9.29 2.94 -12.44
CA SER A 258 -8.51 1.94 -11.69
C SER A 258 -7.13 2.47 -11.32
N SER A 259 -6.52 1.91 -10.27
CA SER A 259 -5.10 2.17 -10.00
C SER A 259 -4.19 1.56 -11.06
N GLY A 260 -2.95 2.04 -11.11
CA GLY A 260 -1.91 1.48 -11.97
C GLY A 260 -1.18 0.27 -11.38
N ILE A 261 -0.23 -0.21 -12.18
CA ILE A 261 0.87 -1.07 -11.78
C ILE A 261 2.05 -0.13 -11.51
N ASN A 262 2.67 -0.22 -10.34
CA ASN A 262 3.58 0.81 -9.86
C ASN A 262 4.72 0.25 -9.01
N ASP A 263 5.76 1.05 -8.84
CA ASP A 263 6.95 0.75 -8.07
C ASP A 263 7.09 1.72 -6.90
N GLY A 264 7.51 1.25 -5.73
CA GLY A 264 7.72 2.12 -4.57
C GLY A 264 8.03 1.38 -3.27
N ALA A 265 8.62 2.09 -2.31
CA ALA A 265 8.87 1.61 -0.95
C ALA A 265 8.47 2.64 0.11
N ALA A 266 8.14 2.17 1.31
CA ALA A 266 7.91 3.00 2.49
C ALA A 266 8.45 2.31 3.75
N ALA A 267 8.94 3.10 4.69
CA ALA A 267 9.41 2.65 5.99
C ALA A 267 8.91 3.64 7.06
N LEU A 268 8.33 3.10 8.13
CA LEU A 268 7.82 3.84 9.29
C LEU A 268 8.60 3.41 10.53
N LEU A 269 8.89 4.37 11.39
CA LEU A 269 9.44 4.12 12.72
C LEU A 269 8.28 3.90 13.68
N VAL A 270 8.21 2.73 14.28
CA VAL A 270 7.18 2.37 15.27
C VAL A 270 7.87 2.15 16.62
N ALA A 271 7.41 2.82 17.66
CA ALA A 271 8.04 2.79 18.97
C ALA A 271 7.05 2.60 20.11
N SER A 272 7.50 1.99 21.19
CA SER A 272 6.75 1.93 22.45
C SER A 272 6.77 3.29 23.17
N GLU A 273 5.84 3.49 24.10
CA GLU A 273 5.86 4.66 25.00
C GLU A 273 7.22 4.86 25.70
N ALA A 274 7.86 3.76 26.11
CA ALA A 274 9.16 3.79 26.76
C ALA A 274 10.28 4.25 25.82
N ALA A 275 10.27 3.80 24.56
CA ALA A 275 11.22 4.28 23.55
C ALA A 275 10.96 5.74 23.17
N VAL A 276 9.69 6.15 23.05
CA VAL A 276 9.33 7.56 22.81
C VAL A 276 9.91 8.45 23.89
N ALA A 277 9.76 8.10 25.16
CA ALA A 277 10.35 8.85 26.27
C ALA A 277 11.88 8.79 26.28
N ARG A 278 12.46 7.59 26.10
CA ARG A 278 13.92 7.36 26.15
C ARG A 278 14.69 8.14 25.09
N HIS A 279 14.14 8.22 23.88
CA HIS A 279 14.77 8.86 22.73
C HIS A 279 14.15 10.24 22.40
N ALA A 280 13.33 10.79 23.31
CA ALA A 280 12.67 12.10 23.15
C ALA A 280 11.91 12.26 21.81
N LEU A 281 11.29 11.18 21.33
CA LEU A 281 10.63 11.13 20.03
C LEU A 281 9.31 11.91 20.06
N GLN A 282 8.93 12.46 18.90
CA GLN A 282 7.68 13.18 18.72
C GLN A 282 6.72 12.36 17.85
N PRO A 283 5.82 11.57 18.45
CA PRO A 283 4.95 10.70 17.68
C PRO A 283 3.98 11.47 16.77
N LEU A 284 3.63 10.87 15.63
CA LEU A 284 2.58 11.36 14.73
C LEU A 284 1.21 10.90 15.19
N ALA A 285 1.15 9.62 15.56
CA ALA A 285 -0.09 8.96 15.90
C ALA A 285 0.15 7.75 16.81
N ARG A 286 -0.84 7.44 17.62
CA ARG A 286 -0.95 6.23 18.43
C ARG A 286 -1.72 5.17 17.65
N PHE A 287 -1.26 3.92 17.71
CA PHE A 287 -2.02 2.78 17.22
C PHE A 287 -3.20 2.50 18.16
N VAL A 288 -4.42 2.37 17.60
CA VAL A 288 -5.63 2.12 18.39
C VAL A 288 -6.11 0.69 18.22
N SER A 289 -6.38 0.28 16.98
CA SER A 289 -6.90 -1.06 16.68
C SER A 289 -6.59 -1.47 15.25
N ALA A 290 -6.65 -2.77 14.99
CA ALA A 290 -6.67 -3.30 13.64
C ALA A 290 -7.52 -4.57 13.54
N ALA A 291 -8.05 -4.81 12.34
CA ALA A 291 -8.78 -6.03 12.02
C ALA A 291 -8.52 -6.47 10.59
N VAL A 292 -8.67 -7.78 10.37
CA VAL A 292 -8.62 -8.44 9.07
C VAL A 292 -9.89 -9.26 8.95
N ALA A 293 -10.50 -9.24 7.78
CA ALA A 293 -11.70 -10.01 7.48
C ALA A 293 -11.60 -10.67 6.11
N GLY A 294 -12.26 -11.82 5.94
CA GLY A 294 -12.42 -12.49 4.66
C GLY A 294 -13.77 -12.16 4.02
N VAL A 295 -13.82 -12.17 2.68
CA VAL A 295 -15.02 -12.06 1.85
C VAL A 295 -14.88 -13.01 0.65
N GLU A 296 -15.95 -13.17 -0.13
CA GLU A 296 -15.89 -13.97 -1.36
C GLU A 296 -14.82 -13.44 -2.35
N PRO A 297 -13.95 -14.30 -2.92
CA PRO A 297 -12.89 -13.87 -3.83
C PRO A 297 -13.39 -13.05 -5.04
N ARG A 298 -14.55 -13.40 -5.58
CA ARG A 298 -15.17 -12.73 -6.75
C ARG A 298 -15.56 -11.26 -6.50
N VAL A 299 -15.66 -10.86 -5.23
CA VAL A 299 -15.99 -9.49 -4.79
C VAL A 299 -14.99 -9.00 -3.74
N MET A 300 -13.71 -9.38 -3.90
CA MET A 300 -12.63 -9.02 -2.98
C MET A 300 -12.55 -7.53 -2.62
N GLY A 301 -13.00 -6.67 -3.54
CA GLY A 301 -13.10 -5.22 -3.34
C GLY A 301 -13.92 -4.81 -2.11
N MET A 302 -14.83 -5.67 -1.63
CA MET A 302 -15.67 -5.40 -0.45
C MET A 302 -15.02 -5.75 0.89
N GLY A 303 -13.81 -6.32 0.88
CA GLY A 303 -13.05 -6.64 2.09
C GLY A 303 -12.91 -5.50 3.11
N PRO A 304 -12.71 -4.23 2.72
CA PRO A 304 -12.64 -3.10 3.65
C PRO A 304 -13.85 -2.97 4.57
N VAL A 305 -15.05 -3.35 4.14
CA VAL A 305 -16.28 -3.15 4.91
C VAL A 305 -16.28 -3.94 6.23
N PRO A 306 -16.20 -5.29 6.23
CA PRO A 306 -16.14 -6.04 7.47
C PRO A 306 -14.88 -5.74 8.29
N ALA A 307 -13.73 -5.53 7.64
CA ALA A 307 -12.49 -5.18 8.34
C ALA A 307 -12.63 -3.86 9.12
N SER A 308 -13.21 -2.82 8.49
CA SER A 308 -13.39 -1.51 9.13
C SER A 308 -14.40 -1.57 10.26
N ARG A 309 -15.54 -2.27 10.07
CA ARG A 309 -16.54 -2.50 11.12
C ARG A 309 -15.91 -3.17 12.35
N MET A 310 -15.12 -4.23 12.15
CA MET A 310 -14.42 -4.92 13.24
C MET A 310 -13.35 -4.04 13.92
N ALA A 311 -12.59 -3.25 13.16
CA ALA A 311 -11.57 -2.37 13.73
C ALA A 311 -12.20 -1.24 14.58
N LEU A 312 -13.28 -0.64 14.08
CA LEU A 312 -14.07 0.37 14.78
C LEU A 312 -14.70 -0.19 16.06
N GLU A 313 -15.33 -1.37 15.98
CA GLU A 313 -15.91 -2.07 17.13
C GLU A 313 -14.86 -2.35 18.22
N LYS A 314 -13.70 -2.90 17.84
CA LYS A 314 -12.58 -3.12 18.79
C LYS A 314 -12.07 -1.85 19.45
N ALA A 315 -12.16 -0.71 18.75
CA ALA A 315 -11.76 0.58 19.28
C ALA A 315 -12.87 1.25 20.13
N GLY A 316 -14.10 0.72 20.11
CA GLY A 316 -15.27 1.40 20.69
C GLY A 316 -15.60 2.72 19.98
N LEU A 317 -15.31 2.81 18.67
CA LEU A 317 -15.49 4.01 17.86
C LEU A 317 -16.53 3.80 16.76
N SER A 318 -17.09 4.90 16.27
CA SER A 318 -17.97 4.95 15.10
C SER A 318 -17.27 5.58 13.89
N ILE A 319 -17.79 5.31 12.69
CA ILE A 319 -17.26 5.91 11.45
C ILE A 319 -17.38 7.45 11.43
N HIS A 320 -18.32 8.02 12.19
CA HIS A 320 -18.50 9.47 12.30
C HIS A 320 -17.40 10.14 13.13
N GLN A 321 -16.67 9.39 13.96
CA GLN A 321 -15.53 9.92 14.73
C GLN A 321 -14.24 9.98 13.92
N MET A 322 -14.20 9.39 12.72
CA MET A 322 -13.04 9.49 11.85
C MET A 322 -12.96 10.88 11.26
N SER A 323 -11.83 11.55 11.45
CA SER A 323 -11.50 12.83 10.81
C SER A 323 -10.85 12.62 9.44
N VAL A 324 -10.18 11.48 9.24
CA VAL A 324 -9.51 11.09 7.99
C VAL A 324 -9.86 9.65 7.67
N ILE A 325 -10.13 9.36 6.40
CA ILE A 325 -10.38 8.01 5.89
C ILE A 325 -9.46 7.79 4.69
N GLU A 326 -8.41 7.00 4.89
CA GLU A 326 -7.52 6.55 3.81
C GLU A 326 -7.99 5.17 3.34
N LEU A 327 -8.85 5.17 2.33
CA LEU A 327 -9.37 3.97 1.65
C LEU A 327 -8.58 3.73 0.37
N ASN A 328 -7.90 2.58 0.26
CA ASN A 328 -7.15 2.27 -0.96
C ASN A 328 -8.05 2.22 -2.20
N GLU A 329 -7.64 2.92 -3.25
CA GLU A 329 -8.41 3.06 -4.49
C GLU A 329 -7.94 2.06 -5.56
N ALA A 330 -7.98 0.75 -5.28
CA ALA A 330 -7.64 -0.24 -6.30
C ALA A 330 -8.51 -0.06 -7.56
N PHE A 331 -9.81 0.17 -7.33
CA PHE A 331 -10.78 0.54 -8.35
C PHE A 331 -11.80 1.52 -7.76
N ALA A 332 -12.30 2.45 -8.57
CA ALA A 332 -13.36 3.36 -8.15
C ALA A 332 -14.64 2.59 -7.75
N ALA A 333 -14.98 1.53 -8.50
CA ALA A 333 -16.12 0.66 -8.23
C ALA A 333 -16.14 0.14 -6.78
N GLN A 334 -15.04 -0.47 -6.33
CA GLN A 334 -14.96 -1.01 -4.98
C GLN A 334 -14.86 0.07 -3.91
N SER A 335 -14.21 1.21 -4.21
CA SER A 335 -14.12 2.31 -3.26
C SER A 335 -15.51 2.85 -2.94
N LEU A 336 -16.29 3.17 -3.97
CA LEU A 336 -17.65 3.69 -3.84
C LEU A 336 -18.57 2.69 -3.15
N ALA A 337 -18.52 1.40 -3.53
CA ALA A 337 -19.31 0.37 -2.87
C ALA A 337 -18.97 0.26 -1.37
N CYS A 338 -17.69 0.32 -1.00
CA CYS A 338 -17.28 0.32 0.41
C CYS A 338 -17.75 1.57 1.17
N LEU A 339 -17.66 2.76 0.57
CA LEU A 339 -18.13 4.01 1.19
C LEU A 339 -19.63 3.93 1.48
N ARG A 340 -20.42 3.53 0.48
CA ARG A 340 -21.89 3.39 0.60
C ARG A 340 -22.27 2.40 1.69
N GLU A 341 -21.62 1.23 1.74
CA GLU A 341 -21.84 0.22 2.78
C GLU A 341 -21.41 0.66 4.19
N LEU A 342 -20.46 1.59 4.29
CA LEU A 342 -20.03 2.19 5.56
C LEU A 342 -20.85 3.45 5.92
N GLY A 343 -21.83 3.84 5.11
CA GLY A 343 -22.66 5.02 5.33
C GLY A 343 -21.92 6.34 5.11
N ILE A 344 -20.92 6.35 4.22
CA ILE A 344 -20.11 7.52 3.88
C ILE A 344 -20.53 8.01 2.49
N ALA A 345 -20.65 9.32 2.32
CA ALA A 345 -20.96 9.92 1.03
C ALA A 345 -19.81 9.72 0.02
N ASP A 346 -20.13 9.53 -1.25
CA ASP A 346 -19.17 9.27 -2.33
C ASP A 346 -18.12 10.39 -2.51
N ASP A 347 -18.42 11.60 -2.05
CA ASP A 347 -17.58 12.80 -2.12
C ASP A 347 -17.18 13.36 -0.73
N ASP A 348 -17.34 12.59 0.34
CA ASP A 348 -16.98 12.99 1.71
C ASP A 348 -15.54 13.52 1.76
N SER A 349 -15.38 14.73 2.30
CA SER A 349 -14.11 15.45 2.33
C SER A 349 -13.04 14.76 3.19
N ARG A 350 -13.45 13.87 4.09
CA ARG A 350 -12.55 13.08 4.95
C ARG A 350 -11.89 11.94 4.18
N VAL A 351 -12.47 11.51 3.06
CA VAL A 351 -12.00 10.37 2.28
C VAL A 351 -10.90 10.82 1.31
N ASN A 352 -9.72 10.20 1.45
CA ASN A 352 -8.53 10.41 0.61
C ASN A 352 -8.31 11.89 0.29
N PRO A 353 -8.13 12.77 1.29
CA PRO A 353 -8.15 14.22 1.10
C PRO A 353 -7.03 14.72 0.18
N ASN A 354 -5.96 13.94 0.03
CA ASN A 354 -4.82 14.23 -0.84
C ASN A 354 -4.79 13.34 -2.10
N GLY A 355 -5.93 12.75 -2.47
CA GLY A 355 -6.03 11.76 -3.53
C GLY A 355 -5.58 10.37 -3.07
N GLY A 356 -5.76 9.37 -3.93
CA GLY A 356 -5.44 7.99 -3.61
C GLY A 356 -4.82 7.24 -4.78
N ALA A 357 -4.91 5.91 -4.74
CA ALA A 357 -4.16 5.02 -5.64
C ALA A 357 -4.54 5.14 -7.13
N ILE A 358 -5.70 5.69 -7.48
CA ILE A 358 -6.04 6.01 -8.88
C ILE A 358 -5.09 7.08 -9.44
N ALA A 359 -4.70 8.05 -8.61
CA ALA A 359 -3.81 9.13 -8.99
C ALA A 359 -2.34 8.87 -8.63
N LEU A 360 -2.09 8.29 -7.46
CA LEU A 360 -0.75 8.08 -6.94
C LEU A 360 -0.11 6.77 -7.42
N GLY A 361 -0.92 5.79 -7.78
CA GLY A 361 -0.47 4.43 -8.09
C GLY A 361 -0.56 3.46 -6.90
N HIS A 362 -0.35 2.17 -7.17
CA HIS A 362 -0.55 1.09 -6.20
C HIS A 362 0.59 0.05 -6.19
N PRO A 363 1.81 0.38 -5.70
CA PRO A 363 2.82 -0.65 -5.43
C PRO A 363 2.34 -1.52 -4.27
N LEU A 364 1.99 -2.77 -4.55
CA LEU A 364 1.17 -3.61 -3.66
C LEU A 364 1.72 -3.67 -2.24
N GLY A 365 2.93 -4.20 -2.05
CA GLY A 365 3.58 -4.36 -0.75
C GLY A 365 3.77 -3.05 0.02
N MET A 366 3.94 -1.91 -0.64
CA MET A 366 4.18 -0.60 -0.02
C MET A 366 2.88 0.12 0.39
N SER A 367 1.80 -0.05 -0.38
CA SER A 367 0.62 0.82 -0.31
C SER A 367 -0.04 0.86 1.06
N GLY A 368 -0.10 -0.27 1.77
CA GLY A 368 -0.67 -0.32 3.11
C GLY A 368 0.09 0.53 4.14
N ALA A 369 1.42 0.58 4.06
CA ALA A 369 2.24 1.42 4.92
C ALA A 369 2.10 2.90 4.56
N ARG A 370 2.01 3.22 3.26
CA ARG A 370 1.74 4.58 2.76
C ARG A 370 0.43 5.15 3.31
N LEU A 371 -0.65 4.36 3.32
CA LEU A 371 -1.96 4.80 3.84
C LEU A 371 -1.86 5.22 5.31
N ILE A 372 -1.18 4.43 6.14
CA ILE A 372 -0.99 4.76 7.57
C ILE A 372 -0.15 6.02 7.73
N LEU A 373 0.97 6.12 7.01
CA LEU A 373 1.85 7.28 7.08
C LEU A 373 1.12 8.56 6.67
N THR A 374 0.46 8.55 5.52
CA THR A 374 -0.20 9.75 5.00
C THR A 374 -1.39 10.17 5.88
N ALA A 375 -2.14 9.21 6.44
CA ALA A 375 -3.18 9.49 7.43
C ALA A 375 -2.62 10.12 8.70
N ALA A 376 -1.50 9.62 9.23
CA ALA A 376 -0.87 10.15 10.43
C ALA A 376 -0.42 11.61 10.22
N HIS A 377 0.18 11.92 9.07
CA HIS A 377 0.50 13.30 8.69
C HIS A 377 -0.75 14.17 8.52
N GLN A 378 -1.79 13.66 7.87
CA GLN A 378 -3.04 14.40 7.64
C GLN A 378 -3.73 14.75 8.97
N LEU A 379 -3.79 13.81 9.93
CA LEU A 379 -4.31 14.09 11.25
C LEU A 379 -3.54 15.21 11.93
N ARG A 380 -2.20 15.13 11.94
CA ARG A 380 -1.34 16.14 12.55
C ARG A 380 -1.54 17.53 11.92
N GLU A 381 -1.73 17.58 10.61
CA GLU A 381 -1.91 18.83 9.86
C GLU A 381 -3.26 19.49 10.07
N THR A 382 -4.31 18.68 10.15
CA THR A 382 -5.70 19.17 10.27
C THR A 382 -6.16 19.30 11.71
N GLY A 383 -5.39 18.78 12.68
CA GLY A 383 -5.80 18.67 14.07
C GLY A 383 -6.85 17.58 14.33
N GLY A 384 -7.20 16.78 13.30
CA GLY A 384 -8.13 15.66 13.39
C GLY A 384 -7.71 14.63 14.45
N GLN A 385 -8.68 13.91 15.00
CA GLN A 385 -8.42 13.00 16.12
C GLN A 385 -8.13 11.57 15.67
N TYR A 386 -9.05 10.94 14.92
CA TYR A 386 -8.92 9.54 14.50
C TYR A 386 -8.87 9.42 12.99
N ALA A 387 -8.11 8.44 12.50
CA ALA A 387 -8.13 8.02 11.11
C ALA A 387 -8.44 6.53 10.95
N LEU A 388 -9.20 6.20 9.91
CA LEU A 388 -9.38 4.86 9.40
C LEU A 388 -8.51 4.68 8.15
N CYS A 389 -7.56 3.75 8.21
CA CYS A 389 -6.80 3.30 7.04
C CYS A 389 -7.29 1.91 6.65
N THR A 390 -7.80 1.70 5.44
CA THR A 390 -8.42 0.43 5.05
C THR A 390 -8.22 0.09 3.58
N MET A 391 -8.14 -1.20 3.26
CA MET A 391 -7.88 -1.64 1.90
C MET A 391 -8.38 -3.06 1.58
N CYS A 392 -8.76 -3.25 0.32
CA CYS A 392 -9.10 -4.56 -0.24
C CYS A 392 -7.84 -5.37 -0.50
N ILE A 393 -8.00 -6.70 -0.56
CA ILE A 393 -6.92 -7.65 -0.73
C ILE A 393 -7.40 -8.72 -1.69
N GLY A 394 -6.59 -8.99 -2.72
CA GLY A 394 -6.89 -10.03 -3.71
C GLY A 394 -7.24 -11.37 -3.06
N VAL A 395 -8.05 -12.17 -3.76
CA VAL A 395 -8.54 -13.46 -3.25
C VAL A 395 -9.48 -13.34 -2.03
N GLY A 396 -10.05 -12.15 -1.79
CA GLY A 396 -11.19 -12.02 -0.89
C GLY A 396 -10.83 -11.73 0.57
N GLN A 397 -10.07 -10.67 0.83
CA GLN A 397 -9.85 -10.18 2.20
C GLN A 397 -9.92 -8.65 2.24
N GLY A 398 -10.01 -8.10 3.45
CA GLY A 398 -9.70 -6.70 3.71
C GLY A 398 -8.99 -6.52 5.05
N MET A 399 -8.31 -5.40 5.19
CA MET A 399 -7.61 -5.03 6.41
C MET A 399 -7.87 -3.56 6.72
N ALA A 400 -8.09 -3.27 8.00
CA ALA A 400 -8.32 -1.94 8.51
C ALA A 400 -7.49 -1.67 9.76
N THR A 401 -7.02 -0.45 9.90
CA THR A 401 -6.27 0.07 11.05
C THR A 401 -6.85 1.40 11.48
N ILE A 402 -7.05 1.58 12.79
CA ILE A 402 -7.41 2.86 13.41
C ILE A 402 -6.17 3.44 14.10
N ILE A 403 -5.89 4.71 13.82
CA ILE A 403 -4.84 5.49 14.48
C ILE A 403 -5.44 6.76 15.09
N GLU A 404 -4.84 7.25 16.18
CA GLU A 404 -5.23 8.47 16.86
C GLU A 404 -4.07 9.46 16.86
N ARG A 405 -4.33 10.74 16.59
CA ARG A 405 -3.33 11.79 16.70
C ARG A 405 -2.83 11.92 18.14
N THR A 406 -1.52 12.04 18.31
CA THR A 406 -0.90 12.31 19.62
C THR A 406 -0.92 13.78 20.02
#